data_AF-A0A4S4N628-F1
#
_entry.id   AF-A0A4S4N628-F1
#
_cell.length_a   1.000
_cell.length_b   1.000
_cell.length_c   1.000
_cell.angle_alpha   90.00
_cell.angle_beta   90.00
_cell.angle_gamma   90.00
#
_symmetry.space_group_name_H-M   'P 1'
#
loop_
_entity.id
_entity.type
_entity.pdbx_description
1 polymer ?
#
loop_
_entity_poly.entity_id
_entity_poly.type
_entity_poly.pdbx_seq_one_letter_code
_entity_poly.pdbx_strand_id
1 'polypeptide(L)'
;MKVARARFHLSVDLLRDYLHGSHDEWEKHHSLVDLLSLDPVFDKKLRPFMSRSEQYKRTLKLVSRLLELKDQYKWTPKEYATAEGLLGEPLPFALHTAAFAPVFFSQGSPRLVEKYGQLIANRGILGCYIQTELGHGSNVTGLETTAVYLPKTQEFEIHSPTLTSTKCIVMSQGWIIAKAITIAVRYATVRRQGNTNQDESERQIITYPSVYYRLLPILSRAYVFILMGRKIAAMFAPLSKRVEEGDTSPLAEMHAISSGLKSLTTTVAIQDVETTRRALGGHGFSEFAGLGRIYADNVPSTTYEGDNFVLDQQVSRAAVKAFQAFASVSTPSTNSTPPLTPSNFYLRTLSSSNHDGTSLPSRHTLIDSASPKTLVDVLEKRAACVVRQHVATLHDSDASIEQRVARAVMDAFVARQALEILEGAESALGPEEVAALTNLLTLYLLTTIETALVDVLSFHILSSTTNEDPTVQIRRSIRDICLNLLPQAVGLTDAFGFTDWELDSSLGRFDGNVYESLWERAQMEPLNQSEVPDGYEDFLKPILQRGQRLSSGRAKL
;
A
#
# COMPACT_ATOMS: atom_id res chain seq x y z
N MET A 1 20.34 -4.16 -17.93
CA MET A 1 20.34 -3.27 -16.75
C MET A 1 21.37 -2.13 -16.81
N LYS A 2 22.66 -2.39 -17.05
CA LYS A 2 23.70 -1.33 -17.11
C LYS A 2 23.34 -0.14 -18.00
N VAL A 3 22.86 -0.39 -19.23
CA VAL A 3 22.42 0.68 -20.16
C VAL A 3 21.23 1.49 -19.63
N ALA A 4 20.28 0.84 -18.94
CA ALA A 4 19.13 1.55 -18.37
C ALA A 4 19.56 2.48 -17.23
N ARG A 5 20.50 2.03 -16.38
CA ARG A 5 21.07 2.86 -15.30
C ARG A 5 21.93 4.00 -15.83
N ALA A 6 22.67 3.79 -16.92
CA ALA A 6 23.46 4.86 -17.54
C ALA A 6 22.62 5.99 -18.15
N ARG A 7 21.31 5.77 -18.36
CA ARG A 7 20.34 6.79 -18.81
C ARG A 7 19.71 7.56 -17.64
N PHE A 8 20.00 7.17 -16.41
CA PHE A 8 19.54 7.86 -15.22
C PHE A 8 20.56 8.93 -14.84
N HIS A 9 20.13 10.19 -14.84
CA HIS A 9 20.99 11.34 -14.59
C HIS A 9 20.84 11.89 -13.16
N LEU A 10 19.79 11.47 -12.43
CA LEU A 10 19.54 11.90 -11.06
C LEU A 10 20.46 11.19 -10.06
N SER A 11 20.69 11.82 -8.92
CA SER A 11 21.37 11.20 -7.79
C SER A 11 20.46 10.17 -7.12
N VAL A 12 20.75 8.89 -7.35
CA VAL A 12 20.08 7.76 -6.68
C VAL A 12 20.23 7.90 -5.16
N ASP A 13 21.41 8.28 -4.68
CA ASP A 13 21.70 8.40 -3.25
C ASP A 13 20.84 9.48 -2.60
N LEU A 14 20.72 10.65 -3.22
CA LEU A 14 19.93 11.75 -2.69
C LEU A 14 18.42 11.42 -2.68
N LEU A 15 17.90 10.80 -3.74
CA LEU A 15 16.50 10.34 -3.77
C LEU A 15 16.23 9.26 -2.73
N ARG A 16 17.16 8.31 -2.57
CA ARG A 16 17.07 7.24 -1.59
C ARG A 16 17.07 7.78 -0.17
N ASP A 17 18.03 8.64 0.15
CA ASP A 17 18.16 9.27 1.46
C ASP A 17 16.90 10.12 1.76
N TYR A 18 16.35 10.80 0.75
CA TYR A 18 15.08 11.50 0.88
C TYR A 18 13.93 10.56 1.19
N LEU A 19 13.82 9.41 0.51
CA LEU A 19 12.77 8.41 0.73
C LEU A 19 12.83 7.80 2.15
N HIS A 20 14.04 7.46 2.59
CA HIS A 20 14.33 6.92 3.93
C HIS A 20 14.34 8.00 5.03
N GLY A 21 14.32 9.27 4.64
CA GLY A 21 14.15 10.44 5.49
C GLY A 21 15.44 11.15 5.88
N SER A 22 16.58 10.48 5.79
CA SER A 22 17.91 11.08 5.82
C SER A 22 18.97 10.06 5.40
N HIS A 23 20.19 10.54 5.15
CA HIS A 23 21.35 9.68 4.92
C HIS A 23 21.63 8.76 6.12
N ASP A 24 21.57 9.29 7.34
CA ASP A 24 21.81 8.52 8.57
C ASP A 24 20.79 7.38 8.76
N GLU A 25 19.53 7.63 8.40
CA GLU A 25 18.48 6.60 8.45
C GLU A 25 18.68 5.54 7.37
N TRP A 26 19.16 5.93 6.19
CA TRP A 26 19.56 4.98 5.15
C TRP A 26 20.76 4.12 5.59
N GLU A 27 21.82 4.70 6.14
CA GLU A 27 23.01 3.95 6.57
C GLU A 27 22.66 2.92 7.66
N LYS A 28 21.77 3.29 8.60
CA LYS A 28 21.24 2.33 9.58
C LYS A 28 20.45 1.22 8.90
N HIS A 29 19.54 1.55 7.99
CA HIS A 29 18.79 0.56 7.23
C HIS A 29 19.73 -0.40 6.47
N HIS A 30 20.72 0.13 5.75
CA HIS A 30 21.68 -0.62 4.97
C HIS A 30 22.52 -1.56 5.85
N SER A 31 23.03 -1.07 7.00
CA SER A 31 23.80 -1.89 7.94
C SER A 31 22.99 -3.06 8.51
N LEU A 32 21.69 -2.88 8.75
CA LEU A 32 20.80 -3.96 9.18
C LEU A 32 20.63 -5.00 8.05
N VAL A 33 20.45 -4.57 6.81
CA VAL A 33 20.34 -5.49 5.66
C VAL A 33 21.61 -6.32 5.50
N ASP A 34 22.79 -5.69 5.57
CA ASP A 34 24.07 -6.38 5.47
C ASP A 34 24.22 -7.43 6.57
N LEU A 35 23.95 -7.05 7.82
CA LEU A 35 24.02 -7.97 8.95
C LEU A 35 23.08 -9.17 8.79
N LEU A 36 21.82 -8.93 8.41
CA LEU A 36 20.81 -9.98 8.26
C LEU A 36 21.07 -10.87 7.03
N SER A 37 21.57 -10.30 5.94
CA SER A 37 21.82 -11.05 4.70
C SER A 37 23.01 -12.02 4.81
N LEU A 38 23.98 -11.72 5.68
CA LEU A 38 25.15 -12.55 5.94
C LEU A 38 24.89 -13.69 6.93
N ASP A 39 23.86 -13.59 7.77
CA ASP A 39 23.53 -14.61 8.75
C ASP A 39 22.67 -15.73 8.11
N PRO A 40 23.15 -17.00 8.09
CA PRO A 40 22.45 -18.11 7.44
C PRO A 40 21.03 -18.37 7.96
N VAL A 41 20.73 -17.98 9.20
CA VAL A 41 19.39 -18.15 9.79
C VAL A 41 18.34 -17.41 8.96
N PHE A 42 18.70 -16.26 8.38
CA PHE A 42 17.78 -15.45 7.58
C PHE A 42 17.82 -15.76 6.07
N ASP A 43 18.47 -16.84 5.64
CA ASP A 43 18.48 -17.24 4.21
C ASP A 43 17.09 -17.58 3.70
N LYS A 44 16.68 -16.95 2.60
CA LYS A 44 15.32 -16.94 2.06
C LYS A 44 15.13 -17.93 0.90
N LYS A 45 16.20 -18.54 0.38
CA LYS A 45 16.16 -19.34 -0.87
C LYS A 45 15.18 -20.51 -0.84
N LEU A 46 15.07 -21.18 0.31
CA LEU A 46 14.25 -22.38 0.47
C LEU A 46 12.78 -22.10 0.83
N ARG A 47 12.40 -20.83 1.02
CA ARG A 47 11.02 -20.46 1.43
C ARG A 47 9.92 -21.04 0.55
N PRO A 48 10.02 -21.02 -0.80
CA PRO A 48 8.97 -21.56 -1.67
C PRO A 48 8.67 -23.05 -1.44
N PHE A 49 9.64 -23.79 -0.91
CA PHE A 49 9.56 -25.25 -0.77
C PHE A 49 9.14 -25.70 0.63
N MET A 50 8.90 -24.77 1.56
CA MET A 50 8.58 -25.10 2.94
C MET A 50 7.08 -25.33 3.13
N SER A 51 6.74 -26.43 3.80
CA SER A 51 5.40 -26.65 4.36
C SER A 51 5.07 -25.62 5.44
N ARG A 52 3.79 -25.49 5.80
CA ARG A 52 3.35 -24.53 6.83
C ARG A 52 4.01 -24.77 8.19
N SER A 53 4.19 -26.04 8.57
CA SER A 53 4.85 -26.43 9.82
C SER A 53 6.33 -26.05 9.85
N GLU A 54 7.02 -26.15 8.71
CA GLU A 54 8.42 -25.74 8.56
C GLU A 54 8.55 -24.22 8.60
N GLN A 55 7.66 -23.49 7.92
CA GLN A 55 7.60 -22.02 7.98
C GLN A 55 7.41 -21.53 9.42
N TYR A 56 6.50 -22.14 10.21
CA TYR A 56 6.30 -21.76 11.61
C TYR A 56 7.56 -22.00 12.47
N LYS A 57 8.19 -23.18 12.34
CA LYS A 57 9.45 -23.46 13.05
C LYS A 57 10.57 -22.50 12.63
N ARG A 58 10.62 -22.13 11.35
CA ARG A 58 11.57 -21.15 10.83
C ARG A 58 11.35 -19.79 11.47
N THR A 59 10.13 -19.25 11.47
CA THR A 59 9.88 -17.90 12.01
C THR A 59 10.21 -17.81 13.50
N LEU A 60 10.00 -18.87 14.28
CA LEU A 60 10.50 -18.94 15.67
C LEU A 60 12.02 -18.80 15.77
N LYS A 61 12.78 -19.47 14.88
CA LYS A 61 14.24 -19.32 14.80
C LYS A 61 14.65 -17.90 14.40
N LEU A 62 13.94 -17.30 13.43
CA LEU A 62 14.22 -15.92 13.00
C LEU A 62 14.04 -14.93 14.14
N VAL A 63 12.94 -15.04 14.90
CA VAL A 63 12.71 -14.14 16.04
C VAL A 63 13.76 -14.36 17.13
N SER A 64 14.07 -15.61 17.50
CA SER A 64 15.13 -15.88 18.48
C SER A 64 16.44 -15.19 18.08
N ARG A 65 16.83 -15.34 16.82
CA ARG A 65 18.06 -14.75 16.31
C ARG A 65 18.01 -13.22 16.24
N LEU A 66 16.87 -12.63 15.85
CA LEU A 66 16.68 -11.18 15.88
C LEU A 66 16.80 -10.60 17.30
N LEU A 67 16.33 -11.31 18.33
CA LEU A 67 16.46 -10.88 19.71
C LEU A 67 17.91 -10.93 20.20
N GLU A 68 18.65 -11.99 19.87
CA GLU A 68 20.09 -12.07 20.14
C GLU A 68 20.84 -10.89 19.50
N LEU A 69 20.55 -10.58 18.23
CA LEU A 69 21.16 -9.45 17.53
C LEU A 69 20.75 -8.11 18.14
N LYS A 70 19.47 -7.95 18.50
CA LYS A 70 18.98 -6.75 19.21
C LYS A 70 19.79 -6.50 20.47
N ASP A 71 20.00 -7.53 21.30
CA ASP A 71 20.69 -7.39 22.57
C ASP A 71 22.20 -7.18 22.38
N GLN A 72 22.80 -7.88 21.42
CA GLN A 72 24.22 -7.75 21.07
C GLN A 72 24.56 -6.35 20.55
N TYR A 73 23.76 -5.82 19.63
CA TYR A 73 23.99 -4.53 18.98
C TYR A 73 23.23 -3.37 19.66
N LYS A 74 22.48 -3.66 20.72
CA LYS A 74 21.67 -2.70 21.49
C LYS A 74 20.72 -1.87 20.62
N TRP A 75 20.01 -2.53 19.72
CA TRP A 75 19.09 -1.86 18.81
C TRP A 75 17.96 -1.13 19.53
N THR A 76 17.66 0.06 19.03
CA THR A 76 16.48 0.83 19.38
C THR A 76 15.20 0.11 18.93
N PRO A 77 14.01 0.45 19.49
CA PRO A 77 12.74 -0.11 19.03
C PRO A 77 12.50 0.10 17.53
N LYS A 78 12.94 1.23 16.98
CA LYS A 78 12.83 1.56 15.55
C LYS A 78 13.71 0.65 14.69
N GLU A 79 14.98 0.46 15.05
CA GLU A 79 15.89 -0.44 14.34
C GLU A 79 15.42 -1.88 14.39
N TYR A 80 14.91 -2.34 15.54
CA TYR A 80 14.32 -3.66 15.67
C TYR A 80 13.09 -3.84 14.77
N ALA A 81 12.18 -2.86 14.72
CA ALA A 81 11.01 -2.91 13.84
C ALA A 81 11.41 -2.89 12.35
N THR A 82 12.44 -2.11 11.98
CA THR A 82 13.02 -2.14 10.63
C THR A 82 13.59 -3.53 10.31
N ALA A 83 14.37 -4.13 11.21
CA ALA A 83 14.92 -5.47 11.05
C ALA A 83 13.84 -6.56 10.91
N GLU A 84 12.76 -6.49 11.68
CA GLU A 84 11.59 -7.38 11.52
C GLU A 84 10.96 -7.21 10.13
N GLY A 85 10.74 -5.97 9.68
CA GLY A 85 10.17 -5.67 8.35
C GLY A 85 11.04 -6.16 7.18
N LEU A 86 12.37 -6.13 7.35
CA LEU A 86 13.35 -6.59 6.36
C LEU A 86 13.27 -8.11 6.09
N LEU A 87 12.80 -8.90 7.06
CA LEU A 87 12.63 -10.35 6.87
C LEU A 87 11.61 -10.65 5.77
N GLY A 88 10.58 -9.80 5.59
CA GLY A 88 9.56 -9.99 4.55
C GLY A 88 8.78 -11.29 4.72
N GLU A 89 8.55 -11.71 5.97
CA GLU A 89 7.70 -12.83 6.36
C GLU A 89 6.92 -12.42 7.62
N PRO A 90 5.64 -12.83 7.78
CA PRO A 90 4.90 -12.57 9.00
C PRO A 90 5.51 -13.34 10.18
N LEU A 91 5.91 -12.59 11.22
CA LEU A 91 6.51 -13.15 12.44
C LEU A 91 5.45 -13.43 13.50
N PRO A 92 5.61 -14.50 14.31
CA PRO A 92 4.61 -14.91 15.29
C PRO A 92 4.34 -13.89 16.40
N PHE A 93 5.28 -12.96 16.64
CA PHE A 93 5.19 -11.97 17.73
C PHE A 93 5.04 -10.53 17.21
N ALA A 94 4.74 -10.32 15.93
CA ALA A 94 4.57 -8.98 15.38
C ALA A 94 3.50 -8.17 16.16
N LEU A 95 2.40 -8.81 16.56
CA LEU A 95 1.34 -8.18 17.36
C LEU A 95 1.75 -7.83 18.79
N HIS A 96 2.79 -8.49 19.33
CA HIS A 96 3.31 -8.12 20.64
C HIS A 96 3.84 -6.70 20.61
N THR A 97 4.69 -6.40 19.62
CA THR A 97 5.32 -5.09 19.43
C THR A 97 4.31 -4.07 18.89
N ALA A 98 3.51 -4.47 17.89
CA ALA A 98 2.67 -3.53 17.16
C ALA A 98 1.42 -3.08 17.93
N ALA A 99 0.89 -3.90 18.84
CA ALA A 99 -0.39 -3.61 19.48
C ALA A 99 -0.44 -3.96 20.97
N PHE A 100 -0.08 -5.18 21.38
CA PHE A 100 -0.22 -5.60 22.78
C PHE A 100 0.56 -4.71 23.75
N ALA A 101 1.86 -4.49 23.53
CA ALA A 101 2.68 -3.67 24.41
C ALA A 101 2.23 -2.19 24.41
N PRO A 102 2.03 -1.51 23.25
CA PRO A 102 1.50 -0.15 23.23
C PRO A 102 0.15 0.01 23.93
N VAL A 103 -0.78 -0.92 23.73
CA VAL A 103 -2.10 -0.89 24.40
C VAL A 103 -1.95 -1.08 25.90
N PHE A 104 -1.10 -2.01 26.33
CA PHE A 104 -0.85 -2.23 27.75
C PHE A 104 -0.27 -0.99 28.43
N PHE A 105 0.71 -0.32 27.83
CA PHE A 105 1.32 0.88 28.43
C PHE A 105 0.41 2.12 28.40
N SER A 106 -0.51 2.20 27.43
CA SER A 106 -1.46 3.33 27.34
C SER A 106 -2.72 3.16 28.19
N GLN A 107 -3.23 1.93 28.35
CA GLN A 107 -4.49 1.66 29.05
C GLN A 107 -4.31 0.96 30.42
N GLY A 108 -3.13 0.42 30.69
CA GLY A 108 -2.84 -0.29 31.93
C GLY A 108 -2.74 0.66 33.13
N SER A 109 -3.35 0.28 34.26
CA SER A 109 -3.19 1.04 35.50
C SER A 109 -1.72 1.06 35.98
N PRO A 110 -1.27 2.08 36.74
CA PRO A 110 0.10 2.16 37.25
C PRO A 110 0.56 0.89 37.96
N ARG A 111 -0.32 0.25 38.74
CA ARG A 111 -0.06 -1.03 39.42
C ARG A 111 0.23 -2.17 38.45
N LEU A 112 -0.50 -2.25 37.33
CA LEU A 112 -0.25 -3.28 36.32
C LEU A 112 1.07 -3.01 35.60
N VAL A 113 1.34 -1.76 35.25
CA VAL A 113 2.59 -1.34 34.60
C VAL A 113 3.80 -1.66 35.48
N GLU A 114 3.72 -1.39 36.78
CA GLU A 114 4.78 -1.75 37.73
C GLU A 114 5.01 -3.27 37.79
N LYS A 115 3.93 -4.07 37.83
CA LYS A 115 4.02 -5.52 37.97
C LYS A 115 4.48 -6.23 36.70
N TYR A 116 3.96 -5.85 35.53
CA TYR A 116 4.15 -6.60 34.27
C TYR A 116 4.94 -5.83 33.22
N GLY A 117 5.14 -4.52 33.35
CA GLY A 117 5.75 -3.68 32.32
C GLY A 117 7.14 -4.15 31.91
N GLN A 118 8.00 -4.51 32.87
CA GLN A 118 9.33 -5.05 32.58
C GLN A 118 9.29 -6.44 31.92
N LEU A 119 8.34 -7.29 32.31
CA LEU A 119 8.16 -8.60 31.67
C LEU A 119 7.69 -8.45 30.23
N ILE A 120 6.78 -7.51 29.95
CA ILE A 120 6.30 -7.23 28.60
C ILE A 120 7.42 -6.61 27.75
N ALA A 121 8.09 -5.56 28.25
CA ALA A 121 9.16 -4.87 27.53
C ALA A 121 10.33 -5.79 27.15
N ASN A 122 10.62 -6.78 27.99
CA ASN A 122 11.70 -7.76 27.78
C ASN A 122 11.20 -9.13 27.31
N ARG A 123 9.94 -9.24 26.84
CA ARG A 123 9.34 -10.48 26.31
C ARG A 123 9.34 -11.68 27.25
N GLY A 124 9.44 -11.44 28.56
CA GLY A 124 9.08 -12.43 29.60
C GLY A 124 7.59 -12.74 29.62
N ILE A 125 6.75 -11.85 29.05
CA ILE A 125 5.37 -12.12 28.65
C ILE A 125 5.23 -11.75 27.18
N LEU A 126 4.77 -12.69 26.37
CA LEU A 126 4.32 -12.43 25.01
C LEU A 126 2.81 -12.23 25.01
N GLY A 127 2.33 -11.36 24.13
CA GLY A 127 0.93 -11.06 24.03
C GLY A 127 0.56 -10.65 22.62
N CYS A 128 -0.73 -10.57 22.38
CA CYS A 128 -1.30 -10.12 21.11
C CYS A 128 -2.49 -9.22 21.40
N TYR A 129 -2.90 -8.46 20.39
CA TYR A 129 -4.14 -7.70 20.44
C TYR A 129 -5.23 -8.54 19.81
N ILE A 130 -6.33 -8.74 20.54
CA ILE A 130 -7.35 -9.73 20.19
C ILE A 130 -8.72 -9.03 20.21
N GLN A 131 -8.97 -8.14 19.23
CA GLN A 131 -10.19 -7.35 19.16
C GLN A 131 -11.22 -7.88 18.14
N THR A 132 -10.88 -7.82 16.84
CA THR A 132 -11.70 -8.33 15.73
C THR A 132 -12.14 -9.75 15.98
N GLU A 133 -13.40 -10.10 15.74
CA GLU A 133 -13.99 -11.45 15.76
C GLU A 133 -14.40 -11.93 14.35
N LEU A 134 -14.80 -13.21 14.22
CA LEU A 134 -15.10 -13.89 12.96
C LEU A 134 -16.37 -13.32 12.32
N GLY A 135 -17.34 -12.91 13.13
CA GLY A 135 -18.55 -12.19 12.74
C GLY A 135 -18.46 -10.68 12.91
N HIS A 136 -17.48 -10.17 13.66
CA HIS A 136 -17.44 -8.77 14.08
C HIS A 136 -16.02 -8.18 14.01
N GLY A 137 -15.67 -7.54 12.89
CA GLY A 137 -14.45 -6.73 12.77
C GLY A 137 -14.73 -5.24 12.92
N SER A 138 -15.32 -4.64 11.88
CA SER A 138 -15.58 -3.20 11.83
C SER A 138 -16.61 -2.73 12.84
N ASN A 139 -17.63 -3.55 13.14
CA ASN A 139 -18.62 -3.27 14.17
C ASN A 139 -18.11 -3.74 15.54
N VAL A 140 -17.15 -3.00 16.12
CA VAL A 140 -16.58 -3.31 17.44
C VAL A 140 -17.65 -3.25 18.55
N THR A 141 -18.71 -2.46 18.38
CA THR A 141 -19.82 -2.47 19.34
C THR A 141 -20.66 -3.75 19.31
N GLY A 142 -20.55 -4.54 18.24
CA GLY A 142 -21.23 -5.82 18.09
C GLY A 142 -20.40 -7.02 18.52
N LEU A 143 -19.18 -6.83 19.07
CA LEU A 143 -18.37 -7.95 19.56
C LEU A 143 -19.19 -8.83 20.51
N GLU A 144 -19.14 -10.14 20.28
CA GLU A 144 -19.92 -11.14 20.99
C GLU A 144 -19.15 -11.70 22.19
N THR A 145 -17.82 -11.57 22.24
CA THR A 145 -17.02 -12.00 23.40
C THR A 145 -17.46 -11.21 24.62
N THR A 146 -17.87 -11.92 25.67
CA THR A 146 -18.31 -11.31 26.93
C THR A 146 -17.21 -11.33 27.98
N ALA A 147 -17.22 -10.32 28.84
CA ALA A 147 -16.39 -10.25 30.05
C ALA A 147 -17.32 -9.97 31.25
N VAL A 148 -17.77 -11.03 31.94
CA VAL A 148 -18.75 -10.91 33.04
C VAL A 148 -18.02 -10.90 34.39
N TYR A 149 -18.20 -9.84 35.18
CA TYR A 149 -17.61 -9.76 36.52
C TYR A 149 -18.33 -10.71 37.49
N LEU A 150 -17.56 -11.52 38.22
CA LEU A 150 -18.04 -12.48 39.22
C LEU A 150 -17.74 -11.94 40.63
N PRO A 151 -18.74 -11.37 41.35
CA PRO A 151 -18.47 -10.69 42.63
C PRO A 151 -17.90 -11.58 43.73
N LYS A 152 -18.20 -12.89 43.69
CA LYS A 152 -17.75 -13.84 44.71
C LYS A 152 -16.24 -14.11 44.64
N THR A 153 -15.67 -14.18 43.45
CA THR A 153 -14.25 -14.50 43.24
C THR A 153 -13.42 -13.26 42.87
N GLN A 154 -14.08 -12.13 42.57
CA GLN A 154 -13.45 -10.90 42.07
C GLN A 154 -12.70 -11.11 40.74
N GLU A 155 -13.23 -11.99 39.89
CA GLU A 155 -12.68 -12.34 38.58
C GLU A 155 -13.62 -11.90 37.45
N PHE A 156 -13.11 -11.90 36.22
CA PHE A 156 -13.93 -11.79 35.01
C PHE A 156 -13.97 -13.13 34.30
N GLU A 157 -15.18 -13.62 33.99
CA GLU A 157 -15.37 -14.73 33.06
C GLU A 157 -15.31 -14.19 31.64
N ILE A 158 -14.32 -14.64 30.86
CA ILE A 158 -14.18 -14.33 29.44
C ILE A 158 -14.76 -15.48 28.64
N HIS A 159 -15.80 -15.22 27.85
CA HIS A 159 -16.49 -16.26 27.10
C HIS A 159 -16.69 -15.85 25.64
N SER A 160 -16.41 -16.80 24.73
CA SER A 160 -16.69 -16.71 23.30
C SER A 160 -17.96 -17.54 23.02
N PRO A 161 -19.16 -16.94 23.08
CA PRO A 161 -20.42 -17.69 23.12
C PRO A 161 -20.76 -18.40 21.80
N THR A 162 -20.15 -17.96 20.70
CA THR A 162 -20.47 -18.38 19.34
C THR A 162 -19.19 -18.54 18.52
N LEU A 163 -19.25 -19.35 17.46
CA LEU A 163 -18.13 -19.50 16.50
C LEU A 163 -17.71 -18.13 15.92
N THR A 164 -18.69 -17.25 15.69
CA THR A 164 -18.48 -15.89 15.16
C THR A 164 -17.70 -14.98 16.09
N SER A 165 -17.42 -15.36 17.34
CA SER A 165 -16.64 -14.54 18.29
C SER A 165 -15.10 -14.72 18.24
N THR A 166 -14.53 -15.28 17.15
CA THR A 166 -13.09 -15.71 17.02
C THR A 166 -12.16 -14.71 16.28
N LYS A 167 -10.87 -14.49 16.63
CA LYS A 167 -10.19 -13.18 16.40
C LYS A 167 -9.05 -13.01 15.30
N CYS A 168 -8.76 -11.80 14.70
CA CYS A 168 -7.77 -11.54 13.55
C CYS A 168 -7.23 -10.05 13.24
N ILE A 169 -6.00 -9.76 12.66
CA ILE A 169 -5.31 -8.39 12.47
C ILE A 169 -4.22 -8.20 11.29
N VAL A 170 -3.79 -6.95 10.83
CA VAL A 170 -2.39 -6.37 10.45
C VAL A 170 -2.35 -4.90 9.80
N MET A 171 -1.25 -4.29 9.23
CA MET A 171 -1.12 -3.05 8.33
C MET A 171 0.34 -2.77 7.76
N SER A 172 0.55 -2.29 6.49
CA SER A 172 1.71 -1.48 5.94
C SER A 172 1.84 -1.35 4.37
N GLN A 173 1.11 -0.44 3.70
CA GLN A 173 0.86 -0.54 2.23
C GLN A 173 1.86 0.10 1.23
N GLY A 174 2.40 1.30 1.46
CA GLY A 174 3.21 2.00 0.45
C GLY A 174 4.49 1.25 0.02
N TRP A 175 5.17 0.64 0.99
CA TRP A 175 6.38 -0.15 0.75
C TRP A 175 6.11 -1.48 0.03
N ILE A 176 4.90 -2.04 0.18
CA ILE A 176 4.47 -3.24 -0.56
C ILE A 176 4.34 -2.93 -2.05
N ILE A 177 3.74 -1.78 -2.40
CA ILE A 177 3.66 -1.32 -3.78
C ILE A 177 5.07 -1.09 -4.34
N ALA A 178 5.96 -0.44 -3.57
CA ALA A 178 7.34 -0.16 -3.98
C ALA A 178 8.13 -1.45 -4.30
N LYS A 179 8.00 -2.50 -3.47
CA LYS A 179 8.61 -3.81 -3.76
C LYS A 179 8.08 -4.40 -5.06
N ALA A 180 6.75 -4.38 -5.22
CA ALA A 180 6.10 -4.97 -6.39
C ALA A 180 6.49 -4.28 -7.70
N ILE A 181 6.52 -2.94 -7.71
CA ILE A 181 6.89 -2.17 -8.91
C ILE A 181 8.36 -2.26 -9.24
N THR A 182 9.24 -2.40 -8.24
CA THR A 182 10.69 -2.62 -8.46
C THR A 182 10.93 -3.92 -9.22
N ILE A 183 10.29 -5.02 -8.80
CA ILE A 183 10.37 -6.31 -9.49
C ILE A 183 9.85 -6.15 -10.93
N ALA A 184 8.71 -5.49 -11.11
CA ALA A 184 8.08 -5.38 -12.42
C ALA A 184 8.87 -4.52 -13.41
N VAL A 185 9.39 -3.36 -12.99
CA VAL A 185 10.17 -2.46 -13.86
C VAL A 185 11.50 -3.09 -14.25
N ARG A 186 12.19 -3.75 -13.32
CA ARG A 186 13.45 -4.45 -13.61
C ARG A 186 13.21 -5.58 -14.62
N TYR A 187 12.22 -6.44 -14.38
CA TYR A 187 11.88 -7.52 -15.29
C TYR A 187 11.41 -7.01 -16.66
N ALA A 188 10.53 -6.00 -16.72
CA ALA A 188 10.02 -5.46 -17.98
C ALA A 188 11.12 -4.80 -18.82
N THR A 189 12.20 -4.33 -18.18
CA THR A 189 13.39 -3.80 -18.83
C THR A 189 14.30 -4.92 -19.34
N VAL A 190 14.39 -6.06 -18.65
CA VAL A 190 15.18 -7.22 -19.10
C VAL A 190 14.46 -8.00 -20.20
N ARG A 191 13.16 -8.24 -20.02
CA ARG A 191 12.36 -9.07 -20.93
C ARG A 191 12.21 -8.39 -22.28
N ARG A 192 12.60 -9.11 -23.32
CA ARG A 192 12.31 -8.80 -24.72
C ARG A 192 11.28 -9.79 -25.22
N GLN A 193 10.31 -9.30 -25.98
CA GLN A 193 9.29 -10.14 -26.59
C GLN A 193 8.60 -9.36 -27.69
N GLY A 194 8.47 -10.00 -28.85
CA GLY A 194 7.72 -9.45 -29.97
C GLY A 194 8.56 -8.52 -30.84
N ASN A 195 8.26 -8.59 -32.13
CA ASN A 195 8.58 -7.68 -33.23
C ASN A 195 7.83 -8.20 -34.46
N THR A 196 7.51 -7.32 -35.40
CA THR A 196 6.97 -7.72 -36.72
C THR A 196 8.07 -8.04 -37.72
N ASN A 197 9.28 -7.50 -37.51
CA ASN A 197 10.42 -7.66 -38.41
C ASN A 197 11.37 -8.74 -37.87
N GLN A 198 11.70 -9.73 -38.69
CA GLN A 198 12.56 -10.86 -38.31
C GLN A 198 14.03 -10.44 -38.10
N ASP A 199 14.45 -9.30 -38.67
CA ASP A 199 15.84 -8.83 -38.66
C ASP A 199 16.20 -7.93 -37.46
N GLU A 200 15.21 -7.54 -36.64
CA GLU A 200 15.44 -6.68 -35.46
C GLU A 200 15.37 -7.50 -34.17
N SER A 201 16.34 -7.28 -33.28
CA SER A 201 16.30 -7.82 -31.91
C SER A 201 14.99 -7.42 -31.24
N GLU A 202 14.32 -8.40 -30.61
CA GLU A 202 13.05 -8.18 -29.93
C GLU A 202 13.07 -6.97 -28.99
N ARG A 203 11.98 -6.22 -28.99
CA ARG A 203 11.86 -4.99 -28.22
C ARG A 203 11.69 -5.29 -26.73
N GLN A 204 12.29 -4.46 -25.86
CA GLN A 204 12.08 -4.55 -24.40
C GLN A 204 10.61 -4.27 -24.07
N ILE A 205 9.98 -5.12 -23.27
CA ILE A 205 8.52 -5.05 -23.10
C ILE A 205 8.08 -3.77 -22.38
N ILE A 206 8.92 -3.17 -21.52
CA ILE A 206 8.60 -1.91 -20.82
C ILE A 206 8.29 -0.75 -21.78
N THR A 207 8.76 -0.83 -23.02
CA THR A 207 8.60 0.24 -24.01
C THR A 207 7.27 0.19 -24.77
N TYR A 208 6.46 -0.86 -24.57
CA TYR A 208 5.10 -0.92 -25.14
C TYR A 208 4.13 -0.04 -24.34
N PRO A 209 3.23 0.70 -25.01
CA PRO A 209 2.19 1.50 -24.35
C PRO A 209 1.37 0.74 -23.31
N SER A 210 0.97 -0.48 -23.64
CA SER A 210 0.22 -1.36 -22.73
C SER A 210 0.98 -1.74 -21.46
N VAL A 211 2.31 -1.59 -21.44
CA VAL A 211 3.16 -1.94 -20.29
C VAL A 211 3.51 -0.69 -19.48
N TYR A 212 4.05 0.37 -20.09
CA TYR A 212 4.43 1.56 -19.32
C TYR A 212 3.20 2.27 -18.73
N TYR A 213 2.06 2.29 -19.43
CA TYR A 213 0.84 2.95 -18.95
C TYR A 213 0.24 2.27 -17.71
N ARG A 214 0.48 0.97 -17.50
CA ARG A 214 0.03 0.27 -16.28
C ARG A 214 1.08 0.22 -15.18
N LEU A 215 2.38 0.35 -15.48
CA LEU A 215 3.45 0.26 -14.49
C LEU A 215 3.86 1.62 -13.92
N LEU A 216 4.02 2.66 -14.74
CA LEU A 216 4.50 3.95 -14.25
C LEU A 216 3.51 4.67 -13.30
N PRO A 217 2.19 4.54 -13.45
CA PRO A 217 1.25 5.03 -12.43
C PRO A 217 1.36 4.28 -11.09
N ILE A 218 1.78 3.02 -11.10
CA ILE A 218 2.04 2.26 -9.85
C ILE A 218 3.31 2.80 -9.19
N LEU A 219 4.34 3.13 -9.99
CA LEU A 219 5.56 3.76 -9.49
C LEU A 219 5.26 5.11 -8.82
N SER A 220 4.44 5.96 -9.44
CA SER A 220 4.06 7.23 -8.81
C SER A 220 3.28 7.02 -7.51
N ARG A 221 2.34 6.07 -7.47
CA ARG A 221 1.59 5.71 -6.25
C ARG A 221 2.49 5.25 -5.11
N ALA A 222 3.51 4.44 -5.39
CA ALA A 222 4.47 4.01 -4.38
C ALA A 222 5.15 5.21 -3.69
N TYR A 223 5.66 6.17 -4.47
CA TYR A 223 6.26 7.40 -3.95
C TYR A 223 5.27 8.22 -3.12
N VAL A 224 4.06 8.46 -3.66
CA VAL A 224 3.01 9.23 -2.97
C VAL A 224 2.66 8.60 -1.62
N PHE A 225 2.43 7.29 -1.59
CA PHE A 225 2.00 6.61 -0.36
C PHE A 225 3.12 6.44 0.67
N ILE A 226 4.39 6.30 0.26
CA ILE A 226 5.53 6.32 1.18
C ILE A 226 5.65 7.69 1.86
N LEU A 227 5.64 8.77 1.06
CA LEU A 227 5.78 10.13 1.58
C LEU A 227 4.57 10.55 2.43
N MET A 228 3.36 10.14 2.02
CA MET A 228 2.14 10.31 2.79
C MET A 228 2.21 9.58 4.14
N GLY A 229 2.63 8.31 4.16
CA GLY A 229 2.76 7.52 5.38
C GLY A 229 3.72 8.17 6.38
N ARG A 230 4.85 8.69 5.90
CA ARG A 230 5.81 9.46 6.73
C ARG A 230 5.18 10.73 7.31
N LYS A 231 4.41 11.46 6.51
CA LYS A 231 3.74 12.68 6.95
C LYS A 231 2.72 12.41 8.05
N ILE A 232 1.92 11.36 7.90
CA ILE A 232 0.93 10.96 8.92
C ILE A 232 1.61 10.47 10.20
N ALA A 233 2.69 9.69 10.07
CA ALA A 233 3.51 9.28 11.21
C ALA A 233 4.03 10.50 12.00
N ALA A 234 4.47 11.55 11.30
CA ALA A 234 4.91 12.79 11.93
C ALA A 234 3.77 13.56 12.63
N MET A 235 2.51 13.40 12.19
CA MET A 235 1.34 14.02 12.83
C MET A 235 0.93 13.34 14.14
N PHE A 236 1.29 12.07 14.36
CA PHE A 236 0.92 11.33 15.59
C PHE A 236 1.63 11.84 16.85
N ALA A 237 2.89 12.28 16.74
CA ALA A 237 3.65 12.78 17.89
C ALA A 237 3.01 14.04 18.54
N PRO A 238 2.70 15.12 17.80
CA PRO A 238 2.03 16.28 18.38
C PRO A 238 0.59 15.98 18.82
N LEU A 239 -0.10 15.04 18.16
CA LEU A 239 -1.43 14.58 18.57
C LEU A 239 -1.40 13.93 19.96
N SER A 240 -0.46 13.01 20.19
CA SER A 240 -0.32 12.29 21.46
C SER A 240 -0.10 13.27 22.62
N LYS A 241 0.76 14.27 22.41
CA LYS A 241 1.01 15.33 23.40
C LYS A 241 -0.25 16.14 23.75
N ARG A 242 -1.06 16.51 22.76
CA ARG A 242 -2.32 17.25 23.00
C ARG A 242 -3.34 16.42 23.78
N VAL A 243 -3.41 15.12 23.51
CA VAL A 243 -4.28 14.19 24.24
C VAL A 243 -3.84 14.05 25.69
N GLU A 244 -2.52 13.99 25.96
CA GLU A 244 -1.98 14.01 27.33
C GLU A 244 -2.33 15.30 28.08
N GLU A 245 -2.41 16.43 27.37
CA GLU A 245 -2.83 17.73 27.89
C GLU A 245 -4.37 17.86 28.04
N GLY A 246 -5.13 16.81 27.67
CA GLY A 246 -6.59 16.75 27.79
C GLY A 246 -7.37 17.29 26.59
N ASP A 247 -6.69 17.69 25.51
CA ASP A 247 -7.32 18.20 24.29
C ASP A 247 -7.58 17.07 23.28
N THR A 248 -8.84 16.62 23.23
CA THR A 248 -9.29 15.57 22.32
C THR A 248 -9.85 16.10 20.99
N SER A 249 -9.82 17.42 20.76
CA SER A 249 -10.40 18.03 19.55
C SER A 249 -9.88 17.45 18.22
N PRO A 250 -8.60 17.04 18.07
CA PRO A 250 -8.09 16.56 16.77
C PRO A 250 -8.35 15.08 16.51
N LEU A 251 -8.83 14.31 17.50
CA LEU A 251 -9.03 12.86 17.37
C LEU A 251 -10.04 12.50 16.29
N ALA A 252 -11.13 13.27 16.18
CA ALA A 252 -12.17 13.04 15.18
C ALA A 252 -11.62 13.21 13.75
N GLU A 253 -10.78 14.21 13.53
CA GLU A 253 -10.12 14.43 12.25
C GLU A 253 -9.09 13.34 11.95
N MET A 254 -8.23 13.01 12.92
CA MET A 254 -7.22 11.97 12.73
C MET A 254 -7.87 10.61 12.43
N HIS A 255 -8.99 10.30 13.08
CA HIS A 255 -9.76 9.09 12.80
C HIS A 255 -10.29 9.07 11.37
N ALA A 256 -10.91 10.16 10.90
CA ALA A 256 -11.42 10.24 9.52
C ALA A 256 -10.30 10.10 8.47
N ILE A 257 -9.15 10.77 8.69
CA ILE A 257 -8.00 10.68 7.79
C ILE A 257 -7.40 9.27 7.80
N SER A 258 -7.17 8.69 8.98
CA SER A 258 -6.56 7.36 9.09
C SER A 258 -7.47 6.26 8.53
N SER A 259 -8.78 6.27 8.83
CA SER A 259 -9.76 5.33 8.26
C SER A 259 -9.80 5.40 6.73
N GLY A 260 -9.87 6.61 6.17
CA GLY A 260 -9.95 6.79 4.72
C GLY A 260 -8.66 6.43 4.00
N LEU A 261 -7.50 6.75 4.58
CA LEU A 261 -6.22 6.36 4.00
C LEU A 261 -5.96 4.86 4.11
N LYS A 262 -6.39 4.22 5.20
CA LYS A 262 -6.36 2.76 5.31
C LYS A 262 -7.17 2.15 4.17
N SER A 263 -8.42 2.56 4.00
CA SER A 263 -9.29 2.07 2.92
C SER A 263 -8.68 2.29 1.53
N LEU A 264 -8.24 3.53 1.25
CA LEU A 264 -7.64 3.92 -0.03
C LEU A 264 -6.38 3.13 -0.35
N THR A 265 -5.40 3.14 0.55
CA THR A 265 -4.06 2.60 0.28
C THR A 265 -4.06 1.08 0.21
N THR A 266 -4.86 0.40 1.05
CA THR A 266 -4.96 -1.07 1.02
C THR A 266 -5.65 -1.56 -0.25
N THR A 267 -6.78 -0.94 -0.64
CA THR A 267 -7.50 -1.28 -1.87
C THR A 267 -6.59 -1.14 -3.10
N VAL A 268 -5.89 -0.01 -3.18
CA VAL A 268 -5.00 0.30 -4.30
C VAL A 268 -3.77 -0.62 -4.33
N ALA A 269 -3.18 -0.93 -3.17
CA ALA A 269 -2.03 -1.83 -3.11
C ALA A 269 -2.34 -3.24 -3.64
N ILE A 270 -3.51 -3.80 -3.33
CA ILE A 270 -3.92 -5.11 -3.84
C ILE A 270 -4.07 -5.10 -5.37
N GLN A 271 -4.67 -4.05 -5.91
CA GLN A 271 -4.80 -3.87 -7.36
C GLN A 271 -3.44 -3.71 -8.04
N ASP A 272 -2.53 -2.98 -7.42
CA ASP A 272 -1.20 -2.69 -7.96
C ASP A 272 -0.27 -3.90 -7.94
N VAL A 273 -0.26 -4.66 -6.85
CA VAL A 273 0.53 -5.90 -6.76
C VAL A 273 0.03 -6.91 -7.80
N GLU A 274 -1.27 -7.05 -7.99
CA GLU A 274 -1.79 -7.96 -9.03
C GLU A 274 -1.53 -7.45 -10.45
N THR A 275 -1.61 -6.13 -10.68
CA THR A 275 -1.30 -5.52 -11.98
C THR A 275 0.16 -5.71 -12.35
N THR A 276 1.08 -5.50 -11.40
CA THR A 276 2.52 -5.76 -11.58
C THR A 276 2.77 -7.24 -11.87
N ARG A 277 2.14 -8.16 -11.14
CA ARG A 277 2.25 -9.61 -11.37
C ARG A 277 1.84 -10.02 -12.79
N ARG A 278 0.66 -9.56 -13.23
CA ARG A 278 0.16 -9.81 -14.60
C ARG A 278 1.03 -9.16 -15.67
N ALA A 279 1.73 -8.08 -15.34
CA ALA A 279 2.61 -7.42 -16.29
C ALA A 279 3.85 -8.25 -16.66
N LEU A 280 4.22 -9.25 -15.85
CA LEU A 280 5.38 -10.11 -16.09
C LEU A 280 5.06 -11.35 -16.94
N GLY A 281 3.81 -11.50 -17.39
CA GLY A 281 3.36 -12.64 -18.17
C GLY A 281 3.45 -13.94 -17.38
N GLY A 282 3.77 -15.05 -18.07
CA GLY A 282 3.83 -16.38 -17.46
C GLY A 282 4.81 -16.50 -16.29
N HIS A 283 5.98 -15.86 -16.36
CA HIS A 283 6.95 -15.90 -15.26
C HIS A 283 6.44 -15.19 -14.00
N GLY A 284 5.53 -14.22 -14.11
CA GLY A 284 4.88 -13.59 -12.95
C GLY A 284 3.97 -14.53 -12.16
N PHE A 285 3.61 -15.69 -12.71
CA PHE A 285 2.85 -16.72 -12.00
C PHE A 285 3.74 -17.60 -11.11
N SER A 286 5.04 -17.70 -11.42
CA SER A 286 5.98 -18.50 -10.63
C SER A 286 6.15 -17.92 -9.22
N GLU A 287 6.25 -18.79 -8.21
CA GLU A 287 6.58 -18.39 -6.85
C GLU A 287 7.94 -17.65 -6.78
N PHE A 288 8.88 -17.96 -7.69
CA PHE A 288 10.18 -17.29 -7.80
C PHE A 288 10.08 -15.83 -8.25
N ALA A 289 8.93 -15.39 -8.76
CA ALA A 289 8.67 -13.98 -9.01
C ALA A 289 8.50 -13.17 -7.73
N GLY A 290 8.14 -13.80 -6.60
CA GLY A 290 7.90 -13.15 -5.30
C GLY A 290 6.58 -12.36 -5.21
N LEU A 291 5.98 -11.96 -6.33
CA LEU A 291 4.75 -11.13 -6.35
C LEU A 291 3.50 -11.89 -5.90
N GLY A 292 3.38 -13.19 -6.18
CA GLY A 292 2.26 -14.01 -5.72
C GLY A 292 2.17 -14.06 -4.20
N ARG A 293 3.31 -14.28 -3.53
CA ARG A 293 3.44 -14.23 -2.07
C ARG A 293 3.15 -12.84 -1.50
N ILE A 294 3.75 -11.79 -2.07
CA ILE A 294 3.48 -10.40 -1.65
C ILE A 294 1.98 -10.08 -1.72
N TYR A 295 1.29 -10.53 -2.78
CA TYR A 295 -0.15 -10.37 -2.91
C TYR A 295 -0.91 -11.11 -1.80
N ALA A 296 -0.61 -12.40 -1.60
CA ALA A 296 -1.29 -13.25 -0.62
C ALA A 296 -1.09 -12.76 0.82
N ASP A 297 0.09 -12.28 1.17
CA ASP A 297 0.38 -11.72 2.49
C ASP A 297 -0.32 -10.37 2.72
N ASN A 298 -0.55 -9.61 1.65
CA ASN A 298 -1.11 -8.27 1.76
C ASN A 298 -2.65 -8.23 1.62
N VAL A 299 -3.27 -9.19 0.93
CA VAL A 299 -4.73 -9.18 0.67
C VAL A 299 -5.61 -9.08 1.94
N PRO A 300 -5.23 -9.63 3.11
CA PRO A 300 -6.03 -9.46 4.32
C PRO A 300 -6.15 -7.99 4.77
N SER A 301 -5.31 -7.09 4.22
CA SER A 301 -5.29 -5.68 4.60
C SER A 301 -6.50 -4.85 4.25
N THR A 302 -7.30 -5.32 3.32
CA THR A 302 -8.59 -4.71 2.99
C THR A 302 -9.67 -5.06 4.02
N THR A 303 -9.40 -6.00 4.94
CA THR A 303 -10.36 -6.55 5.90
C THR A 303 -9.99 -6.27 7.36
N TYR A 304 -8.75 -6.50 7.77
CA TYR A 304 -8.33 -6.23 9.15
C TYR A 304 -8.31 -4.72 9.44
N GLU A 305 -8.31 -4.33 10.73
CA GLU A 305 -8.33 -2.92 11.16
C GLU A 305 -9.52 -2.11 10.59
N GLY A 306 -10.61 -2.81 10.24
CA GLY A 306 -11.82 -2.27 9.64
C GLY A 306 -11.94 -2.65 8.17
N ASP A 307 -13.02 -3.33 7.81
CA ASP A 307 -13.42 -3.54 6.42
C ASP A 307 -13.49 -2.21 5.67
N ASN A 308 -12.92 -2.18 4.46
CA ASN A 308 -12.79 -0.95 3.69
C ASN A 308 -14.14 -0.27 3.39
N PHE A 309 -15.21 -1.02 3.13
CA PHE A 309 -16.54 -0.43 2.89
C PHE A 309 -17.11 0.20 4.16
N VAL A 310 -16.83 -0.35 5.34
CA VAL A 310 -17.25 0.25 6.61
C VAL A 310 -16.41 1.48 6.96
N LEU A 311 -15.11 1.46 6.68
CA LEU A 311 -14.25 2.63 6.85
C LEU A 311 -14.68 3.78 5.91
N ASP A 312 -15.07 3.47 4.69
CA ASP A 312 -15.60 4.46 3.74
C ASP A 312 -16.86 5.15 4.30
N GLN A 313 -17.76 4.41 4.95
CA GLN A 313 -18.93 5.00 5.63
C GLN A 313 -18.53 5.96 6.77
N GLN A 314 -17.47 5.66 7.52
CA GLN A 314 -16.98 6.56 8.58
C GLN A 314 -16.45 7.88 8.00
N VAL A 315 -15.69 7.80 6.89
CA VAL A 315 -15.19 8.97 6.17
C VAL A 315 -16.33 9.81 5.62
N SER A 316 -17.32 9.17 5.00
CA SER A 316 -18.47 9.84 4.42
C SER A 316 -19.33 10.54 5.48
N ARG A 317 -19.61 9.90 6.63
CA ARG A 317 -20.28 10.56 7.77
C ARG A 317 -19.52 11.79 8.27
N ALA A 318 -18.19 11.70 8.36
CA ALA A 318 -17.36 12.84 8.74
C ALA A 318 -17.45 13.97 7.70
N ALA A 319 -17.43 13.64 6.40
CA ALA A 319 -17.56 14.59 5.30
C ALA A 319 -18.93 15.30 5.27
N VAL A 320 -20.02 14.56 5.48
CA VAL A 320 -21.39 15.10 5.60
C VAL A 320 -21.48 16.09 6.76
N LYS A 321 -20.97 15.70 7.94
CA LYS A 321 -20.95 16.56 9.12
C LYS A 321 -20.14 17.84 8.89
N ALA A 322 -18.97 17.73 8.25
CA ALA A 322 -18.13 18.87 7.91
C ALA A 322 -18.83 19.82 6.92
N PHE A 323 -19.49 19.29 5.89
CA PHE A 323 -20.23 20.08 4.92
C PHE A 323 -21.41 20.83 5.56
N GLN A 324 -22.20 20.16 6.41
CA GLN A 324 -23.33 20.79 7.10
C GLN A 324 -22.86 21.91 8.04
N ALA A 325 -21.78 21.69 8.79
CA ALA A 325 -21.16 22.72 9.63
C ALA A 325 -20.70 23.92 8.80
N PHE A 326 -20.02 23.67 7.68
CA PHE A 326 -19.59 24.71 6.75
C PHE A 326 -20.78 25.51 6.19
N ALA A 327 -21.81 24.84 5.68
CA ALA A 327 -23.00 25.47 5.11
C ALA A 327 -23.79 26.31 6.14
N SER A 328 -23.81 25.89 7.41
CA SER A 328 -24.49 26.63 8.49
C SER A 328 -23.81 27.95 8.87
N VAL A 329 -22.49 28.07 8.67
CA VAL A 329 -21.70 29.27 9.01
C VAL A 329 -21.58 30.21 7.80
N SER A 330 -21.65 29.68 6.57
CA SER A 330 -21.60 30.46 5.33
C SER A 330 -22.91 31.23 5.00
N THR A 331 -23.84 31.38 5.95
CA THR A 331 -25.03 32.23 5.78
C THR A 331 -24.65 33.71 5.61
N PRO A 332 -25.41 34.49 4.80
CA PRO A 332 -25.02 35.83 4.32
C PRO A 332 -24.83 36.92 5.40
N SER A 333 -25.11 36.64 6.67
CA SER A 333 -24.95 37.60 7.78
C SER A 333 -23.56 37.58 8.45
N THR A 334 -22.74 36.54 8.21
CA THR A 334 -21.44 36.37 8.86
C THR A 334 -20.35 36.16 7.81
N ASN A 335 -19.55 37.20 7.52
CA ASN A 335 -18.38 37.16 6.62
C ASN A 335 -17.22 36.27 7.14
N SER A 336 -17.48 35.31 8.02
CA SER A 336 -16.49 34.41 8.60
C SER A 336 -16.66 33.01 8.03
N THR A 337 -15.70 32.54 7.22
CA THR A 337 -15.61 31.13 6.86
C THR A 337 -15.08 30.36 8.08
N PRO A 338 -15.67 29.22 8.49
CA PRO A 338 -15.11 28.44 9.58
C PRO A 338 -13.69 27.98 9.20
N PRO A 339 -12.76 27.87 10.17
CA PRO A 339 -11.41 27.40 9.89
C PRO A 339 -11.48 25.99 9.32
N LEU A 340 -10.99 25.83 8.08
CA LEU A 340 -10.92 24.54 7.41
C LEU A 340 -9.78 23.72 8.00
N THR A 341 -10.02 22.43 8.16
CA THR A 341 -9.03 21.46 8.62
C THR A 341 -8.50 20.67 7.41
N PRO A 342 -7.33 20.01 7.51
CA PRO A 342 -6.80 19.17 6.44
C PRO A 342 -7.85 18.21 5.83
N SER A 343 -8.69 17.56 6.64
CA SER A 343 -9.69 16.60 6.16
C SER A 343 -10.85 17.21 5.36
N ASN A 344 -11.11 18.51 5.49
CA ASN A 344 -12.25 19.18 4.84
C ASN A 344 -11.85 20.39 3.98
N PHE A 345 -10.55 20.55 3.71
CA PHE A 345 -9.99 21.69 2.98
C PHE A 345 -10.61 21.89 1.58
N TYR A 346 -11.04 20.80 0.94
CA TYR A 346 -11.73 20.82 -0.34
C TYR A 346 -12.99 21.70 -0.35
N LEU A 347 -13.64 21.94 0.81
CA LEU A 347 -14.83 22.79 0.91
C LEU A 347 -14.55 24.26 0.53
N ARG A 348 -13.28 24.71 0.55
CA ARG A 348 -12.90 26.07 0.10
C ARG A 348 -13.37 26.38 -1.31
N THR A 349 -13.49 25.37 -2.17
CA THR A 349 -13.89 25.56 -3.57
C THR A 349 -15.34 26.03 -3.70
N LEU A 350 -16.13 25.83 -2.64
CA LEU A 350 -17.52 26.31 -2.56
C LEU A 350 -17.59 27.79 -2.17
N SER A 351 -16.71 28.28 -1.28
CA SER A 351 -16.66 29.70 -0.87
C SER A 351 -16.27 30.65 -2.01
N SER A 352 -15.50 30.16 -2.99
CA SER A 352 -15.09 30.95 -4.16
C SER A 352 -16.19 31.10 -5.23
N SER A 353 -17.37 30.51 -5.00
CA SER A 353 -18.52 30.56 -5.90
C SER A 353 -19.58 31.50 -5.30
N ASN A 354 -19.78 32.66 -5.93
CA ASN A 354 -20.74 33.68 -5.46
C ASN A 354 -22.19 33.13 -5.36
N HIS A 355 -22.76 33.31 -4.17
CA HIS A 355 -24.11 33.81 -3.84
C HIS A 355 -25.41 33.13 -4.28
N ASP A 356 -25.45 32.05 -5.05
CA ASP A 356 -26.71 31.31 -5.23
C ASP A 356 -26.51 29.80 -5.02
N GLY A 357 -27.00 29.31 -3.88
CA GLY A 357 -26.94 27.91 -3.41
C GLY A 357 -27.68 26.89 -4.29
N THR A 358 -28.00 27.24 -5.54
CA THR A 358 -28.74 26.43 -6.51
C THR A 358 -27.99 26.23 -7.83
N SER A 359 -26.83 26.88 -8.04
CA SER A 359 -26.03 26.71 -9.27
C SER A 359 -24.80 25.80 -9.06
N LEU A 360 -24.55 24.89 -10.01
CA LEU A 360 -23.24 24.20 -10.11
C LEU A 360 -22.15 25.25 -10.36
N PRO A 361 -20.92 25.07 -9.85
CA PRO A 361 -19.83 26.03 -10.07
C PRO A 361 -19.57 26.26 -11.56
N SER A 362 -20.12 27.33 -12.13
CA SER A 362 -20.03 27.70 -13.55
C SER A 362 -18.69 28.34 -13.92
N ARG A 363 -17.57 27.81 -13.41
CA ARG A 363 -16.23 28.20 -13.86
C ARG A 363 -15.52 26.97 -14.38
N HIS A 364 -15.55 26.80 -15.70
CA HIS A 364 -14.70 25.87 -16.42
C HIS A 364 -13.26 26.02 -15.91
N THR A 365 -12.70 24.94 -15.34
CA THR A 365 -11.28 24.94 -14.97
C THR A 365 -10.52 24.69 -16.26
N LEU A 366 -9.80 25.69 -16.76
CA LEU A 366 -8.79 25.44 -17.78
C LEU A 366 -7.74 24.52 -17.13
N ILE A 367 -7.75 23.23 -17.49
CA ILE A 367 -6.73 22.32 -17.00
C ILE A 367 -5.43 22.65 -17.73
N ASP A 368 -4.52 23.31 -17.02
CA ASP A 368 -3.12 23.15 -17.35
C ASP A 368 -2.68 21.77 -16.84
N SER A 369 -2.68 20.77 -17.73
CA SER A 369 -2.30 19.39 -17.39
C SER A 369 -0.84 19.25 -16.94
N ALA A 370 -0.02 20.29 -17.10
CA ALA A 370 1.36 20.34 -16.63
C ALA A 370 1.48 20.87 -15.20
N SER A 371 0.45 21.52 -14.64
CA SER A 371 0.50 22.15 -13.32
C SER A 371 -0.15 21.26 -12.24
N PRO A 372 0.61 20.78 -11.24
CA PRO A 372 0.03 20.02 -10.11
C PRO A 372 -1.10 20.78 -9.40
N LYS A 373 -1.01 22.11 -9.30
CA LYS A 373 -1.98 22.95 -8.60
C LYS A 373 -3.36 22.90 -9.24
N THR A 374 -3.45 22.97 -10.57
CA THR A 374 -4.74 22.91 -11.29
C THR A 374 -5.38 21.52 -11.18
N LEU A 375 -4.57 20.46 -11.19
CA LEU A 375 -5.05 19.08 -11.01
C LEU A 375 -5.60 18.85 -9.60
N VAL A 376 -4.95 19.42 -8.58
CA VAL A 376 -5.44 19.38 -7.20
C VAL A 376 -6.77 20.13 -7.08
N ASP A 377 -6.90 21.30 -7.71
CA ASP A 377 -8.16 22.04 -7.74
C ASP A 377 -9.31 21.22 -8.36
N VAL A 378 -9.04 20.41 -9.40
CA VAL A 378 -10.03 19.51 -10.01
C VAL A 378 -10.49 18.45 -9.02
N LEU A 379 -9.56 17.80 -8.31
CA LEU A 379 -9.88 16.76 -7.32
C LEU A 379 -10.61 17.33 -6.09
N GLU A 380 -10.24 18.52 -5.62
CA GLU A 380 -10.95 19.20 -4.53
C GLU A 380 -12.37 19.62 -4.95
N LYS A 381 -12.54 20.17 -6.16
CA LYS A 381 -13.88 20.47 -6.71
C LYS A 381 -14.73 19.22 -6.83
N ARG A 382 -14.15 18.10 -7.26
CA ARG A 382 -14.83 16.79 -7.29
C ARG A 382 -15.30 16.41 -5.90
N ALA A 383 -14.42 16.40 -4.91
CA ALA A 383 -14.78 16.07 -3.53
C ALA A 383 -15.92 16.95 -3.00
N ALA A 384 -15.84 18.27 -3.21
CA ALA A 384 -16.88 19.21 -2.81
C ALA A 384 -18.24 18.91 -3.48
N CYS A 385 -18.24 18.65 -4.80
CA CYS A 385 -19.45 18.33 -5.54
C CYS A 385 -20.08 17.00 -5.14
N VAL A 386 -19.27 15.94 -4.97
CA VAL A 386 -19.73 14.62 -4.53
C VAL A 386 -20.35 14.69 -3.14
N VAL A 387 -19.68 15.37 -2.20
CA VAL A 387 -20.20 15.55 -0.83
C VAL A 387 -21.48 16.38 -0.83
N ARG A 388 -21.53 17.47 -1.60
CA ARG A 388 -22.75 18.30 -1.74
C ARG A 388 -23.91 17.48 -2.31
N GLN A 389 -23.67 16.68 -3.35
CA GLN A 389 -24.70 15.81 -3.93
C GLN A 389 -25.19 14.80 -2.90
N HIS A 390 -24.28 14.14 -2.17
CA HIS A 390 -24.64 13.19 -1.14
C HIS A 390 -25.53 13.81 -0.05
N VAL A 391 -25.18 15.01 0.43
CA VAL A 391 -25.98 15.76 1.40
C VAL A 391 -27.39 16.06 0.86
N ALA A 392 -27.50 16.41 -0.42
CA ALA A 392 -28.79 16.67 -1.06
C ALA A 392 -29.65 15.41 -1.24
N THR A 393 -29.03 14.22 -1.33
CA THR A 393 -29.71 12.94 -1.58
C THR A 393 -29.65 11.99 -0.38
N LEU A 394 -29.48 12.49 0.85
CA LEU A 394 -29.42 11.64 2.06
C LEU A 394 -30.65 10.73 2.24
N HIS A 395 -31.81 11.14 1.73
CA HIS A 395 -33.06 10.41 1.82
C HIS A 395 -33.29 9.41 0.67
N ASP A 396 -32.45 9.46 -0.38
CA ASP A 396 -32.55 8.64 -1.58
C ASP A 396 -31.14 8.39 -2.15
N SER A 397 -30.30 7.75 -1.34
CA SER A 397 -28.91 7.47 -1.69
C SER A 397 -28.79 6.20 -2.53
N ASP A 398 -27.94 6.24 -3.56
CA ASP A 398 -27.52 5.03 -4.26
C ASP A 398 -26.56 4.19 -3.40
N ALA A 399 -26.50 2.89 -3.69
CA ALA A 399 -25.73 1.93 -2.90
C ALA A 399 -24.21 2.19 -2.88
N SER A 400 -23.67 2.97 -3.83
CA SER A 400 -22.23 3.23 -3.97
C SER A 400 -21.80 4.57 -3.35
N ILE A 401 -22.74 5.38 -2.85
CA ILE A 401 -22.47 6.78 -2.51
C ILE A 401 -21.38 6.92 -1.44
N GLU A 402 -21.38 6.02 -0.45
CA GLU A 402 -20.44 6.06 0.67
C GLU A 402 -18.99 5.87 0.18
N GLN A 403 -18.78 4.90 -0.71
CA GLN A 403 -17.48 4.63 -1.32
C GLN A 403 -17.08 5.77 -2.26
N ARG A 404 -18.01 6.33 -3.04
CA ARG A 404 -17.73 7.45 -3.94
C ARG A 404 -17.32 8.71 -3.17
N VAL A 405 -18.04 9.04 -2.09
CA VAL A 405 -17.72 10.16 -1.19
C VAL A 405 -16.36 9.94 -0.53
N ALA A 406 -16.15 8.80 0.12
CA ALA A 406 -14.89 8.50 0.80
C ALA A 406 -13.71 8.57 -0.17
N ARG A 407 -13.85 7.98 -1.36
CA ARG A 407 -12.82 8.01 -2.40
C ARG A 407 -12.53 9.43 -2.88
N ALA A 408 -13.56 10.23 -3.18
CA ALA A 408 -13.37 11.60 -3.64
C ALA A 408 -12.68 12.48 -2.58
N VAL A 409 -13.10 12.36 -1.31
CA VAL A 409 -12.52 13.10 -0.19
C VAL A 409 -11.06 12.69 0.06
N MET A 410 -10.75 11.40 0.02
CA MET A 410 -9.37 10.92 0.20
C MET A 410 -8.48 11.23 -0.99
N ASP A 411 -8.97 11.14 -2.23
CA ASP A 411 -8.22 11.57 -3.41
C ASP A 411 -7.85 13.06 -3.33
N ALA A 412 -8.80 13.91 -2.91
CA ALA A 412 -8.56 15.34 -2.70
C ALA A 412 -7.57 15.62 -1.55
N PHE A 413 -7.70 14.92 -0.43
CA PHE A 413 -6.77 15.01 0.69
C PHE A 413 -5.34 14.64 0.24
N VAL A 414 -5.16 13.49 -0.40
CA VAL A 414 -3.84 13.05 -0.88
C VAL A 414 -3.27 14.02 -1.92
N ALA A 415 -4.11 14.54 -2.82
CA ALA A 415 -3.71 15.54 -3.80
C ALA A 415 -3.19 16.83 -3.15
N ARG A 416 -3.89 17.36 -2.14
CA ARG A 416 -3.44 18.53 -1.37
C ARG A 416 -2.10 18.27 -0.69
N GLN A 417 -1.97 17.13 -0.02
CA GLN A 417 -0.72 16.78 0.66
C GLN A 417 0.45 16.60 -0.32
N ALA A 418 0.20 16.20 -1.57
CA ALA A 418 1.23 16.10 -2.60
C ALA A 418 1.87 17.46 -2.93
N LEU A 419 1.11 18.57 -2.87
CA LEU A 419 1.67 19.92 -3.05
C LEU A 419 2.62 20.28 -1.91
N GLU A 420 2.22 20.02 -0.67
CA GLU A 420 3.08 20.28 0.49
C GLU A 420 4.32 19.38 0.51
N ILE A 421 4.23 18.17 -0.05
CA ILE A 421 5.38 17.29 -0.26
C ILE A 421 6.36 17.91 -1.27
N LEU A 422 5.86 18.50 -2.36
CA LEU A 422 6.71 19.22 -3.33
C LEU A 422 7.41 20.41 -2.71
N GLU A 423 6.70 21.24 -1.96
CA GLU A 423 7.27 22.39 -1.25
C GLU A 423 8.39 21.96 -0.29
N GLY A 424 8.19 20.86 0.44
CA GLY A 424 9.24 20.28 1.29
C GLY A 424 10.42 19.73 0.48
N ALA A 425 10.16 19.12 -0.68
CA ALA A 425 11.19 18.54 -1.54
C ALA A 425 12.12 19.61 -2.16
N GLU A 426 11.59 20.79 -2.51
CA GLU A 426 12.38 21.92 -3.02
C GLU A 426 13.47 22.37 -2.05
N SER A 427 13.25 22.20 -0.75
CA SER A 427 14.25 22.52 0.28
C SER A 427 15.28 21.42 0.52
N ALA A 428 14.99 20.18 0.12
CA ALA A 428 15.76 18.99 0.47
C ALA A 428 16.50 18.35 -0.73
N LEU A 429 16.05 18.61 -1.96
CA LEU A 429 16.55 17.94 -3.16
C LEU A 429 17.10 18.90 -4.21
N GLY A 430 17.90 18.35 -5.14
CA GLY A 430 18.38 19.07 -6.31
C GLY A 430 17.26 19.33 -7.35
N PRO A 431 17.47 20.27 -8.29
CA PRO A 431 16.44 20.68 -9.24
C PRO A 431 15.97 19.54 -10.15
N GLU A 432 16.86 18.61 -10.51
CA GLU A 432 16.50 17.46 -11.35
C GLU A 432 15.65 16.45 -10.58
N GLU A 433 15.98 16.18 -9.32
CA GLU A 433 15.21 15.29 -8.45
C GLU A 433 13.83 15.87 -8.12
N VAL A 434 13.74 17.18 -7.87
CA VAL A 434 12.46 17.89 -7.73
C VAL A 434 11.63 17.77 -8.99
N ALA A 435 12.23 17.90 -10.18
CA ALA A 435 11.52 17.73 -11.44
C ALA A 435 11.00 16.29 -11.63
N ALA A 436 11.79 15.28 -11.28
CA ALA A 436 11.37 13.89 -11.34
C ALA A 436 10.24 13.58 -10.35
N LEU A 437 10.33 14.09 -9.11
CA LEU A 437 9.26 13.97 -8.11
C LEU A 437 7.99 14.68 -8.57
N THR A 438 8.12 15.87 -9.18
CA THR A 438 7.01 16.60 -9.79
C THR A 438 6.34 15.78 -10.88
N ASN A 439 7.10 15.15 -11.78
CA ASN A 439 6.53 14.27 -12.81
C ASN A 439 5.80 13.06 -12.21
N LEU A 440 6.34 12.44 -11.16
CA LEU A 440 5.65 11.34 -10.46
C LEU A 440 4.35 11.80 -9.83
N LEU A 441 4.35 12.92 -9.10
CA LEU A 441 3.15 13.46 -8.46
C LEU A 441 2.10 13.92 -9.48
N THR A 442 2.52 14.57 -10.57
CA THR A 442 1.63 14.93 -11.68
C THR A 442 1.02 13.69 -12.33
N LEU A 443 1.81 12.62 -12.54
CA LEU A 443 1.30 11.35 -13.06
C LEU A 443 0.27 10.73 -12.12
N TYR A 444 0.51 10.74 -10.81
CA TYR A 444 -0.46 10.30 -9.81
C TYR A 444 -1.76 11.10 -9.90
N LEU A 445 -1.68 12.44 -9.95
CA LEU A 445 -2.84 13.32 -10.02
C LEU A 445 -3.65 13.10 -11.32
N LEU A 446 -2.98 13.05 -12.47
CA LEU A 446 -3.65 12.81 -13.76
C LEU A 446 -4.34 11.46 -13.82
N THR A 447 -3.69 10.39 -13.34
CA THR A 447 -4.28 9.05 -13.34
C THR A 447 -5.41 8.93 -12.33
N THR A 448 -5.33 9.65 -11.20
CA THR A 448 -6.45 9.75 -10.24
C THR A 448 -7.65 10.45 -10.89
N ILE A 449 -7.43 11.55 -11.62
CA ILE A 449 -8.49 12.23 -12.37
C ILE A 449 -9.06 11.33 -13.47
N GLU A 450 -8.22 10.57 -14.20
CA GLU A 450 -8.65 9.63 -15.23
C GLU A 450 -9.59 8.55 -14.66
N THR A 451 -9.28 8.01 -13.48
CA THR A 451 -10.18 7.05 -12.80
C THR A 451 -11.47 7.70 -12.28
N ALA A 452 -11.46 9.02 -12.09
CA ALA A 452 -12.57 9.81 -11.57
C ALA A 452 -13.41 10.49 -12.66
N LEU A 453 -13.19 10.16 -13.95
CA LEU A 453 -13.81 10.85 -15.08
C LEU A 453 -15.34 10.88 -15.02
N VAL A 454 -15.99 9.85 -14.46
CA VAL A 454 -17.45 9.83 -14.28
C VAL A 454 -17.92 11.03 -13.47
N ASP A 455 -17.40 11.21 -12.25
CA ASP A 455 -17.75 12.36 -11.40
C ASP A 455 -17.33 13.67 -12.05
N VAL A 456 -16.12 13.72 -12.61
CA VAL A 456 -15.52 14.92 -13.18
C VAL A 456 -16.34 15.47 -14.37
N LEU A 457 -16.86 14.59 -15.22
CA LEU A 457 -17.72 14.95 -16.35
C LEU A 457 -19.16 15.22 -15.90
N SER A 458 -19.71 14.40 -15.00
CA SER A 458 -21.08 14.57 -14.49
C SER A 458 -21.29 15.89 -13.75
N PHE A 459 -20.28 16.39 -13.04
CA PHE A 459 -20.32 17.71 -12.39
C PHE A 459 -19.85 18.85 -13.29
N HIS A 460 -19.57 18.59 -14.57
CA HIS A 460 -19.05 19.57 -15.53
C HIS A 460 -17.81 20.32 -15.01
N ILE A 461 -16.99 19.67 -14.17
CA ILE A 461 -15.74 20.25 -13.65
C ILE A 461 -14.78 20.49 -14.82
N LEU A 462 -14.80 19.54 -15.77
CA LEU A 462 -14.19 19.67 -17.08
C LEU A 462 -15.27 19.90 -18.11
N SER A 463 -15.09 20.97 -18.87
CA SER A 463 -15.88 21.27 -20.05
C SER A 463 -14.93 21.57 -21.18
N SER A 464 -15.28 21.10 -22.36
CA SER A 464 -14.57 21.51 -23.57
C SER A 464 -15.11 22.86 -24.03
N THR A 465 -14.21 23.78 -24.37
CA THR A 465 -14.55 25.03 -25.08
C THR A 465 -14.65 24.80 -26.59
N THR A 466 -14.12 23.66 -27.07
CA THR A 466 -14.18 23.17 -28.44
C THR A 466 -15.13 21.96 -28.52
N ASN A 467 -15.59 21.55 -29.70
CA ASN A 467 -16.36 20.30 -29.85
C ASN A 467 -15.51 19.02 -29.62
N GLU A 468 -14.35 19.13 -28.98
CA GLU A 468 -13.44 18.01 -28.74
C GLU A 468 -13.64 17.40 -27.35
N ASP A 469 -13.34 16.11 -27.21
CA ASP A 469 -13.41 15.39 -25.93
C ASP A 469 -12.35 15.93 -24.93
N PRO A 470 -12.76 16.55 -23.81
CA PRO A 470 -11.83 17.18 -22.86
C PRO A 470 -10.93 16.16 -22.14
N THR A 471 -11.26 14.86 -22.19
CA THR A 471 -10.46 13.79 -21.59
C THR A 471 -9.25 13.40 -22.44
N VAL A 472 -9.22 13.76 -23.73
CA VAL A 472 -8.12 13.44 -24.64
C VAL A 472 -6.82 14.08 -24.16
N GLN A 473 -6.89 15.32 -23.67
CA GLN A 473 -5.71 16.03 -23.19
C GLN A 473 -5.13 15.34 -21.94
N ILE A 474 -5.96 14.89 -21.01
CA ILE A 474 -5.51 14.12 -19.83
C ILE A 474 -4.76 12.86 -20.26
N ARG A 475 -5.33 12.08 -21.19
CA ARG A 475 -4.72 10.83 -21.70
C ARG A 475 -3.39 11.09 -22.41
N ARG A 476 -3.30 12.17 -23.20
CA ARG A 476 -2.06 12.59 -23.87
C ARG A 476 -0.99 13.01 -22.85
N SER A 477 -1.35 13.80 -21.84
CA SER A 477 -0.41 14.22 -20.79
C SER A 477 0.08 13.03 -19.94
N ILE A 478 -0.79 12.06 -19.64
CA ILE A 478 -0.36 10.80 -18.98
C ILE A 478 0.68 10.07 -19.83
N ARG A 479 0.43 9.91 -21.13
CA ARG A 479 1.37 9.29 -22.07
C ARG A 479 2.70 10.05 -22.10
N ASP A 480 2.67 11.37 -22.20
CA ASP A 480 3.86 12.19 -22.37
C ASP A 480 4.73 12.18 -21.09
N ILE A 481 4.12 12.25 -19.91
CA ILE A 481 4.82 12.08 -18.63
C ILE A 481 5.36 10.65 -18.48
N CYS A 482 4.61 9.63 -18.88
CA CYS A 482 5.10 8.26 -18.90
C CYS A 482 6.35 8.12 -19.78
N LEU A 483 6.36 8.72 -20.97
CA LEU A 483 7.52 8.70 -21.87
C LEU A 483 8.71 9.47 -21.30
N ASN A 484 8.47 10.53 -20.52
CA ASN A 484 9.51 11.28 -19.80
C ASN A 484 10.13 10.47 -18.65
N LEU A 485 9.30 9.77 -17.88
CA LEU A 485 9.73 8.96 -16.74
C LEU A 485 10.34 7.61 -17.16
N LEU A 486 9.98 7.09 -18.33
CA LEU A 486 10.39 5.76 -18.79
C LEU A 486 11.92 5.53 -18.81
N PRO A 487 12.77 6.46 -19.31
CA PRO A 487 14.22 6.32 -19.23
C PRO A 487 14.76 6.26 -17.81
N GLN A 488 14.03 6.84 -16.85
CA GLN A 488 14.42 7.00 -15.47
C GLN A 488 13.82 5.94 -14.54
N ALA A 489 12.88 5.13 -15.02
CA ALA A 489 12.09 4.20 -14.22
C ALA A 489 12.94 3.20 -13.41
N VAL A 490 14.06 2.72 -13.97
CA VAL A 490 14.99 1.84 -13.25
C VAL A 490 15.69 2.59 -12.10
N GLY A 491 16.17 3.81 -12.33
CA GLY A 491 16.81 4.59 -11.27
C GLY A 491 15.84 5.00 -10.16
N LEU A 492 14.60 5.36 -10.52
CA LEU A 492 13.54 5.65 -9.55
C LEU A 492 13.17 4.41 -8.71
N THR A 493 13.17 3.22 -9.30
CA THR A 493 12.94 1.98 -8.53
C THR A 493 14.17 1.55 -7.72
N ASP A 494 15.38 1.81 -8.21
CA ASP A 494 16.62 1.58 -7.46
C ASP A 494 16.72 2.53 -6.25
N ALA A 495 16.16 3.74 -6.33
CA ALA A 495 16.11 4.70 -5.21
C ALA A 495 15.28 4.22 -4.01
N PHE A 496 14.41 3.21 -4.17
CA PHE A 496 13.77 2.58 -2.99
C PHE A 496 14.77 1.83 -2.10
N GLY A 497 15.94 1.48 -2.63
CA GLY A 497 17.03 0.88 -1.84
C GLY A 497 16.91 -0.63 -1.61
N PHE A 498 15.98 -1.33 -2.27
CA PHE A 498 15.80 -2.77 -2.05
C PHE A 498 16.97 -3.60 -2.58
N THR A 499 17.52 -4.42 -1.70
CA THR A 499 18.44 -5.50 -2.05
C THR A 499 17.71 -6.70 -2.67
N ASP A 500 18.45 -7.55 -3.38
CA ASP A 500 17.90 -8.81 -3.93
C ASP A 500 17.36 -9.73 -2.83
N TRP A 501 17.95 -9.66 -1.63
CA TRP A 501 17.48 -10.39 -0.45
C TRP A 501 16.16 -9.84 0.09
N GLU A 502 15.93 -8.53 0.06
CA GLU A 502 14.66 -7.94 0.48
C GLU A 502 13.51 -8.16 -0.52
N LEU A 503 13.82 -8.11 -1.82
CA LEU A 503 12.85 -8.40 -2.87
C LEU A 503 12.52 -9.89 -2.95
N ASP A 504 13.51 -10.75 -2.66
CA ASP A 504 13.43 -12.21 -2.77
C ASP A 504 12.73 -12.67 -4.07
N SER A 505 13.23 -12.15 -5.19
CA SER A 505 12.64 -12.36 -6.52
C SER A 505 13.73 -12.58 -7.56
N SER A 506 13.61 -13.68 -8.32
CA SER A 506 14.48 -13.93 -9.49
C SER A 506 14.22 -12.94 -10.62
N LEU A 507 12.99 -12.43 -10.74
CA LEU A 507 12.62 -11.46 -11.78
C LEU A 507 13.07 -10.04 -11.44
N GLY A 508 13.15 -9.72 -10.15
CA GLY A 508 13.50 -8.40 -9.63
C GLY A 508 14.98 -8.18 -9.35
N ARG A 509 15.86 -9.10 -9.77
CA ARG A 509 17.30 -9.01 -9.48
C ARG A 509 17.92 -7.70 -9.96
N PHE A 510 18.78 -7.12 -9.14
CA PHE A 510 19.45 -5.86 -9.44
C PHE A 510 20.35 -5.97 -10.68
N ASP A 511 21.06 -7.07 -10.88
CA ASP A 511 21.91 -7.28 -12.06
C ASP A 511 21.11 -7.51 -13.36
N GLY A 512 19.85 -7.95 -13.24
CA GLY A 512 18.99 -8.36 -14.34
C GLY A 512 19.30 -9.76 -14.88
N ASN A 513 20.04 -10.59 -14.15
CA ASN A 513 20.38 -11.97 -14.49
C ASN A 513 19.20 -12.91 -14.19
N VAL A 514 18.09 -12.66 -14.88
CA VAL A 514 16.78 -13.24 -14.54
C VAL A 514 16.69 -14.72 -14.90
N TYR A 515 17.09 -15.11 -16.10
CA TYR A 515 16.82 -16.46 -16.63
C TYR A 515 17.68 -17.52 -15.94
N GLU A 516 18.94 -17.19 -15.69
CA GLU A 516 19.90 -17.99 -14.94
C GLU A 516 19.41 -18.18 -13.51
N SER A 517 18.95 -17.11 -12.84
CA SER A 517 18.40 -17.23 -11.49
C SER A 517 17.11 -18.06 -11.43
N LEU A 518 16.22 -17.91 -12.42
CA LEU A 518 15.03 -18.76 -12.52
C LEU A 518 15.41 -20.23 -12.67
N TRP A 519 16.38 -20.52 -13.53
CA TRP A 519 16.89 -21.87 -13.74
C TRP A 519 17.50 -22.44 -12.46
N GLU A 520 18.40 -21.70 -11.81
CA GLU A 520 19.01 -22.09 -10.54
C GLU A 520 17.97 -22.39 -9.46
N ARG A 521 16.95 -21.53 -9.29
CA ARG A 521 15.87 -21.77 -8.32
C ARG A 521 15.02 -22.98 -8.70
N ALA A 522 14.75 -23.20 -9.98
CA ALA A 522 14.02 -24.38 -10.43
C ALA A 522 14.80 -25.67 -10.13
N GLN A 523 16.14 -25.65 -10.22
CA GLN A 523 16.96 -26.81 -9.84
C GLN A 523 16.94 -27.12 -8.32
N MET A 524 16.53 -26.16 -7.48
CA MET A 524 16.38 -26.38 -6.04
C MET A 524 15.02 -26.99 -5.64
N GLU A 525 14.08 -27.09 -6.58
CA GLU A 525 12.76 -27.65 -6.34
C GLU A 525 12.86 -29.12 -5.89
N PRO A 526 12.30 -29.50 -4.73
CA PRO A 526 12.32 -30.88 -4.25
C PRO A 526 11.80 -31.91 -5.27
N LEU A 527 10.79 -31.56 -6.07
CA LEU A 527 10.28 -32.44 -7.14
C LEU A 527 11.33 -32.77 -8.22
N ASN A 528 12.36 -31.95 -8.38
CA ASN A 528 13.43 -32.16 -9.35
C ASN A 528 14.60 -32.98 -8.79
N GLN A 529 14.51 -33.49 -7.55
CA GLN A 529 15.55 -34.35 -6.98
C GLN A 529 15.60 -35.75 -7.63
N SER A 530 14.52 -36.16 -8.28
CA SER A 530 14.41 -37.43 -9.00
C SER A 530 13.81 -37.24 -10.39
N GLU A 531 14.43 -37.84 -11.41
CA GLU A 531 13.93 -37.82 -12.81
C GLU A 531 12.55 -38.49 -12.95
N VAL A 532 12.30 -39.54 -12.17
CA VAL A 532 11.01 -40.24 -12.13
C VAL A 532 10.27 -39.77 -10.89
N PRO A 533 9.09 -39.11 -11.04
CA PRO A 533 8.38 -38.57 -9.90
C PRO A 533 7.74 -39.66 -9.05
N ASP A 534 7.66 -39.42 -7.75
CA ASP A 534 6.92 -40.25 -6.82
C ASP A 534 5.46 -40.39 -7.27
N GLY A 535 4.96 -41.63 -7.28
CA GLY A 535 3.65 -41.99 -7.81
C GLY A 535 3.64 -42.37 -9.30
N TYR A 536 4.75 -42.26 -10.03
CA TYR A 536 4.81 -42.76 -11.41
C TYR A 536 4.55 -44.26 -11.49
N GLU A 537 5.28 -45.07 -10.70
CA GLU A 537 5.18 -46.53 -10.73
C GLU A 537 3.79 -47.03 -10.29
N ASP A 538 3.21 -46.40 -9.26
CA ASP A 538 1.94 -46.84 -8.67
C ASP A 538 0.71 -46.35 -9.47
N PHE A 539 0.76 -45.15 -10.04
CA PHE A 539 -0.42 -44.50 -10.60
C PHE A 539 -0.32 -44.23 -12.11
N LEU A 540 0.81 -43.70 -12.60
CA LEU A 540 0.92 -43.33 -14.02
C LEU A 540 1.23 -44.53 -14.91
N LYS A 541 2.20 -45.35 -14.52
CA LYS A 541 2.65 -46.50 -15.32
C LYS A 541 1.53 -47.51 -15.56
N PRO A 542 0.67 -47.87 -14.59
CA PRO A 542 -0.46 -48.77 -14.86
C PRO A 542 -1.49 -48.18 -15.82
N ILE A 543 -1.76 -46.86 -15.74
CA ILE A 543 -2.65 -46.15 -16.68
C ILE A 543 -2.10 -46.24 -18.10
N LEU A 544 -0.82 -45.92 -18.28
CA LEU A 544 -0.15 -45.94 -19.59
C LEU A 544 -0.12 -47.36 -20.18
N GLN A 545 0.26 -48.36 -19.39
CA GLN A 545 0.27 -49.76 -19.82
C GLN A 545 -1.13 -50.27 -20.16
N ARG A 546 -2.17 -49.88 -19.41
CA ARG A 546 -3.56 -50.20 -19.74
C ARG A 546 -3.96 -49.58 -21.08
N GLY A 547 -3.64 -48.30 -21.32
CA GLY A 547 -3.87 -47.62 -22.59
C GLY A 547 -3.20 -48.35 -23.76
N GLN A 548 -1.92 -48.70 -23.63
CA GLN A 548 -1.17 -49.46 -24.64
C GLN A 548 -1.79 -50.84 -24.94
N ARG A 549 -2.27 -51.57 -23.91
CA ARG A 549 -2.96 -52.86 -24.09
C ARG A 549 -4.26 -52.71 -24.87
N LEU A 550 -5.04 -51.66 -24.60
CA LEU A 550 -6.30 -51.39 -25.30
C LEU A 550 -6.05 -50.97 -26.76
N SER A 551 -5.06 -50.12 -27.03
CA SER A 551 -4.76 -49.63 -28.38
C SER A 551 -4.10 -50.66 -29.30
N SER A 552 -3.39 -51.65 -28.75
CA SER A 552 -2.69 -52.68 -29.55
C SER A 552 -3.59 -53.81 -30.07
N GLY A 553 -4.92 -53.70 -29.95
CA GLY A 553 -5.87 -54.71 -30.44
C GLY A 553 -5.77 -56.06 -29.73
N ARG A 554 -5.00 -56.16 -28.63
CA ARG A 554 -4.92 -57.35 -27.76
C ARG A 554 -5.99 -57.37 -26.67
N ALA A 555 -7.08 -56.63 -26.83
CA ALA A 555 -8.31 -56.91 -26.13
C ALA A 555 -8.97 -58.14 -26.82
N LYS A 556 -8.57 -59.34 -26.40
CA LYS A 556 -9.50 -60.47 -26.51
C LYS A 556 -10.72 -60.09 -25.67
N LEU A 557 -11.87 -59.97 -26.33
CA LEU A 557 -13.19 -60.07 -25.71
C LEU A 557 -13.24 -61.29 -24.78
#